data_AF-A0A1M6BL46-F1
#
_entry.id   AF-A0A1M6BL46-F1
#
_cell.length_a   1.000
_cell.length_b   1.000
_cell.length_c   1.000
_cell.angle_alpha   90.00
_cell.angle_beta   90.00
_cell.angle_gamma   90.00
#
_symmetry.space_group_name_H-M   'P 1'
#
loop_
_entity.id
_entity.type
_entity.pdbx_description
1 polymer ?
#
loop_
_entity_poly.entity_id
_entity_poly.type
_entity_poly.pdbx_seq_one_letter_code
_entity_poly.pdbx_strand_id
1 'polypeptide(L)'
;MGMKENTTGFASGASPKAISKKLAMLFGVLLICSTLLAECLILGFGYRMMKNLIDSSLNNEVVADAGQINKALNSIFYYLNGIADSTEKLHFEDNAEIIDYLAQSVGRYDLIPTGAYIGTNTDEFLDPSGWVPGEDYVVTEKKWYQQGIGYDNTWFYYYD
;
A
#
# COMPACT_ATOMS: atom_id res chain seq x y z
N MET A 1 -89.91 11.48 54.79
CA MET A 1 -89.15 12.67 55.22
C MET A 1 -87.70 12.40 54.87
N GLY A 2 -86.98 13.05 53.97
CA GLY A 2 -87.20 14.20 53.10
C GLY A 2 -85.96 14.25 52.20
N MET A 3 -86.16 14.65 50.94
CA MET A 3 -85.17 14.76 49.87
C MET A 3 -83.90 15.53 50.26
N LYS A 4 -82.76 15.19 49.62
CA LYS A 4 -82.20 15.99 48.51
C LYS A 4 -80.94 15.35 47.92
N GLU A 5 -81.07 14.92 46.67
CA GLU A 5 -79.95 14.78 45.74
C GLU A 5 -79.23 16.13 45.62
N ASN A 6 -77.90 16.10 45.60
CA ASN A 6 -77.12 17.25 45.14
C ASN A 6 -76.09 16.77 44.11
N THR A 7 -76.54 16.78 42.86
CA THR A 7 -75.71 16.65 41.66
C THR A 7 -74.85 17.90 41.51
N THR A 8 -73.59 17.86 41.98
CA THR A 8 -72.60 18.84 41.56
C THR A 8 -72.05 18.42 40.20
N GLY A 9 -72.47 19.15 39.17
CA GLY A 9 -72.10 18.92 37.78
C GLY A 9 -70.58 18.93 37.58
N PHE A 10 -70.12 18.02 36.74
CA PHE A 10 -68.78 18.06 36.15
C PHE A 10 -68.60 19.40 35.45
N ALA A 11 -67.66 20.21 35.94
CA ALA A 11 -67.20 21.40 35.23
C ALA A 11 -66.75 20.97 33.83
N SER A 12 -67.35 21.56 32.80
CA SER A 12 -66.92 21.33 31.42
C SER A 12 -65.48 21.85 31.29
N GLY A 13 -64.54 20.91 31.23
CA GLY A 13 -63.15 21.21 30.92
C GLY A 13 -63.10 21.95 29.58
N ALA A 14 -62.49 23.13 29.58
CA ALA A 14 -62.32 23.94 28.38
C ALA A 14 -61.74 23.07 27.25
N SER A 15 -62.43 23.03 26.11
CA SER A 15 -61.94 22.31 24.94
C SER A 15 -60.58 22.87 24.52
N PRO A 16 -59.59 22.01 24.22
CA PRO A 16 -58.25 22.47 23.87
C PRO A 16 -58.34 23.37 22.63
N LYS A 17 -57.84 24.62 22.76
CA LYS A 17 -57.85 25.59 21.67
C LYS A 17 -57.16 24.99 20.44
N ALA A 18 -57.88 24.91 19.32
CA ALA A 18 -57.33 24.43 18.06
C ALA A 18 -56.07 25.22 17.71
N ILE A 19 -54.97 24.51 17.47
CA ILE A 19 -53.69 25.11 17.07
C ILE A 19 -53.95 25.92 15.79
N SER A 20 -53.53 27.18 15.80
CA SER A 20 -53.61 28.05 14.62
C SER A 20 -52.90 27.37 13.44
N LYS A 21 -53.55 27.26 12.28
CA LYS A 21 -52.97 26.67 11.05
C LYS A 21 -51.59 27.28 10.72
N LYS A 22 -51.37 28.55 11.05
CA LYS A 22 -50.08 29.24 10.88
C LYS A 22 -48.99 28.67 11.80
N LEU A 23 -49.34 28.35 13.04
CA LEU A 23 -48.41 27.77 14.02
C LEU A 23 -48.05 26.33 13.63
N ALA A 24 -49.03 25.52 13.22
CA ALA A 24 -48.77 24.17 12.72
C ALA A 24 -47.89 24.16 11.45
N MET A 25 -48.12 25.10 10.52
CA MET A 25 -47.28 25.27 9.33
C MET A 25 -45.84 25.67 9.70
N LEU A 26 -45.66 26.60 10.65
CA LEU A 26 -44.35 27.01 11.14
C LEU A 26 -43.56 25.81 11.71
N PHE A 27 -44.19 25.00 12.56
CA PHE A 27 -43.56 23.78 13.10
C PHE A 27 -43.21 22.76 12.02
N GLY A 28 -44.09 22.56 11.04
CA GLY A 28 -43.83 21.67 9.91
C GLY A 28 -42.63 22.11 9.07
N VAL A 29 -42.55 23.40 8.73
CA VAL A 29 -41.41 23.97 8.00
C VAL A 29 -40.12 23.87 8.81
N LEU A 30 -40.18 24.19 10.11
CA LEU A 30 -39.02 24.12 10.99
C LEU A 30 -38.47 22.69 11.12
N LEU A 31 -39.35 21.68 11.21
CA LEU A 31 -38.95 20.27 11.21
C LEU A 31 -38.21 19.91 9.93
N ILE A 32 -38.78 20.23 8.76
CA ILE A 32 -38.14 19.94 7.46
C ILE A 32 -36.77 20.63 7.36
N CYS A 33 -36.69 21.92 7.72
CA CYS A 33 -35.42 22.65 7.71
C CYS A 33 -34.38 22.02 8.65
N SER A 34 -34.80 21.58 9.84
CA SER A 34 -33.89 20.94 10.80
C SER A 34 -33.39 19.57 10.32
N THR A 35 -34.24 18.77 9.68
CA THR A 35 -33.88 17.47 9.10
C THR A 35 -32.91 17.66 7.93
N LEU A 36 -33.20 18.59 7.02
CA LEU A 36 -32.31 18.89 5.88
C LEU A 36 -30.95 19.42 6.35
N LEU A 37 -30.91 20.24 7.40
CA LEU A 37 -29.66 20.72 7.97
C LEU A 37 -28.84 19.57 8.57
N ALA A 38 -29.48 18.66 9.29
CA ALA A 38 -28.82 17.47 9.83
C ALA A 38 -28.26 16.57 8.72
N GLU A 39 -29.02 16.32 7.66
CA GLU A 39 -28.58 15.54 6.50
C GLU A 39 -27.37 16.19 5.80
N CYS A 40 -27.41 17.50 5.55
CA CYS A 40 -26.28 18.24 4.98
C CYS A 40 -25.01 18.11 5.83
N LEU A 41 -25.15 18.21 7.15
CA LEU A 41 -24.02 18.07 8.07
C LEU A 41 -23.45 16.65 8.05
N ILE A 42 -24.31 15.64 8.06
CA ILE A 42 -23.89 14.22 8.01
C ILE A 42 -23.20 13.92 6.68
N LEU A 43 -23.72 14.40 5.56
CA LEU A 43 -23.11 14.19 4.24
C LEU A 43 -21.74 14.89 4.14
N GLY A 44 -21.63 16.14 4.60
CA GLY A 44 -20.37 16.88 4.57
C GLY A 44 -19.30 16.27 5.49
N PHE A 45 -19.68 15.92 6.72
CA PHE A 45 -18.78 15.29 7.68
C PHE A 45 -18.38 13.88 7.23
N GLY A 46 -19.36 13.09 6.78
CA GLY A 46 -19.17 11.74 6.27
C GLY A 46 -18.24 11.72 5.07
N TYR A 47 -18.44 12.60 4.09
CA TYR A 47 -17.55 12.70 2.93
C TYR A 47 -16.11 13.02 3.31
N ARG A 48 -15.91 13.99 4.21
CA ARG A 48 -14.56 14.35 4.70
C ARG A 48 -13.89 13.20 5.45
N MET A 49 -14.64 12.52 6.32
CA MET A 49 -14.14 11.38 7.08
C MET A 49 -13.77 10.21 6.16
N MET A 50 -14.63 9.87 5.20
CA MET A 50 -14.34 8.82 4.21
C MET A 50 -13.09 9.15 3.40
N LYS A 51 -12.96 10.39 2.91
CA LYS A 51 -11.76 10.80 2.17
C LYS A 51 -10.49 10.63 3.01
N ASN A 52 -10.51 11.12 4.25
CA ASN A 52 -9.35 11.00 5.15
C ASN A 52 -8.98 9.54 5.45
N LEU A 53 -9.98 8.67 5.64
CA LEU A 53 -9.76 7.24 5.87
C LEU A 53 -9.19 6.56 4.63
N ILE A 54 -9.69 6.89 3.43
CA ILE A 54 -9.16 6.37 2.16
C ILE A 54 -7.71 6.80 1.97
N ASP A 55 -7.43 8.10 2.09
CA ASP A 55 -6.08 8.66 1.90
C ASP A 55 -5.11 8.06 2.94
N SER A 56 -5.52 7.94 4.20
CA SER A 56 -4.69 7.33 5.25
C SER A 56 -4.48 5.84 5.04
N SER A 57 -5.51 5.09 4.63
CA SER A 57 -5.39 3.64 4.42
C SER A 57 -4.49 3.37 3.22
N LEU A 58 -4.73 4.06 2.11
CA LEU A 58 -3.90 3.94 0.91
C LEU A 58 -2.45 4.31 1.19
N ASN A 59 -2.20 5.43 1.89
CA ASN A 59 -0.84 5.82 2.23
C ASN A 59 -0.17 4.80 3.15
N ASN A 60 -0.87 4.25 4.13
CA ASN A 60 -0.32 3.23 5.02
C ASN A 60 0.01 1.93 4.27
N GLU A 61 -0.89 1.46 3.39
CA GLU A 61 -0.64 0.28 2.55
C GLU A 61 0.55 0.51 1.62
N VAL A 62 0.59 1.66 0.92
CA VAL A 62 1.72 2.01 0.03
C VAL A 62 3.04 2.08 0.78
N VAL A 63 3.07 2.68 1.97
CA VAL A 63 4.29 2.75 2.80
C VAL A 63 4.70 1.37 3.29
N ALA A 64 3.75 0.53 3.70
CA ALA A 64 4.02 -0.83 4.14
C ALA A 64 4.59 -1.69 2.99
N ASP A 65 3.96 -1.65 1.82
CA ASP A 65 4.40 -2.37 0.63
C ASP A 65 5.76 -1.88 0.14
N ALA A 66 5.96 -0.56 0.06
CA ALA A 66 7.25 0.02 -0.28
C ALA A 66 8.34 -0.41 0.72
N GLY A 67 8.01 -0.49 2.01
CA GLY A 67 8.90 -0.99 3.05
C GLY A 67 9.28 -2.46 2.82
N GLN A 68 8.32 -3.31 2.47
CA GLN A 68 8.57 -4.72 2.18
C GLN A 68 9.43 -4.90 0.92
N ILE A 69 9.12 -4.16 -0.16
CA ILE A 69 9.91 -4.18 -1.40
C ILE A 69 11.34 -3.70 -1.11
N ASN A 70 11.50 -2.59 -0.38
CA ASN A 70 12.83 -2.07 -0.03
C ASN A 70 13.63 -3.09 0.79
N LYS A 71 13.00 -3.77 1.76
CA LYS A 71 13.65 -4.84 2.53
C LYS A 71 14.09 -6.00 1.63
N ALA A 72 13.22 -6.43 0.70
CA ALA A 72 13.54 -7.50 -0.25
C ALA A 72 14.70 -7.11 -1.17
N LEU A 73 14.68 -5.89 -1.72
CA LEU A 73 15.75 -5.37 -2.56
C LEU A 73 17.09 -5.29 -1.81
N ASN A 74 17.11 -4.79 -0.58
CA ASN A 74 18.33 -4.78 0.24
C ASN A 74 18.86 -6.19 0.50
N SER A 75 18.00 -7.14 0.84
CA SER A 75 18.41 -8.55 1.04
C SER A 75 19.01 -9.16 -0.23
N ILE A 76 18.42 -8.88 -1.39
CA ILE A 76 18.95 -9.33 -2.68
C ILE A 76 20.30 -8.68 -2.95
N PHE A 77 20.43 -7.38 -2.70
CA PHE A 77 21.65 -6.63 -2.91
C PHE A 77 22.82 -7.17 -2.07
N TYR A 78 22.63 -7.37 -0.77
CA TYR A 78 23.65 -7.97 0.10
C TYR A 78 24.03 -9.39 -0.35
N TYR A 79 23.04 -10.17 -0.80
CA TYR A 79 23.30 -11.50 -1.31
C TYR A 79 24.13 -11.48 -2.60
N LEU A 80 23.80 -10.60 -3.55
CA LEU A 80 24.56 -10.42 -4.79
C LEU A 80 25.99 -9.93 -4.52
N ASN A 81 26.18 -9.05 -3.53
CA ASN A 81 27.53 -8.64 -3.08
C ASN A 81 28.31 -9.82 -2.52
N GLY A 82 27.69 -10.67 -1.71
CA GLY A 82 28.32 -11.90 -1.22
C GLY A 82 28.71 -12.85 -2.34
N ILE A 83 27.90 -12.95 -3.40
CA ILE A 83 28.25 -13.69 -4.61
C ILE A 83 29.46 -13.06 -5.29
N ALA A 84 29.44 -11.75 -5.57
CA ALA A 84 30.54 -11.05 -6.23
C ALA A 84 31.87 -11.21 -5.46
N ASP A 85 31.84 -10.96 -4.15
CA ASP A 85 32.99 -11.14 -3.24
C ASP A 85 33.55 -12.56 -3.29
N SER A 86 32.67 -13.58 -3.33
CA SER A 86 33.08 -14.97 -3.37
C SER A 86 33.66 -15.33 -4.73
N THR A 87 33.06 -14.85 -5.82
CA THR A 87 33.59 -15.07 -7.17
C THR A 87 34.98 -14.44 -7.34
N GLU A 88 35.24 -13.29 -6.71
CA GLU A 88 36.56 -12.64 -6.74
C GLU A 88 37.61 -13.32 -5.86
N LYS A 89 37.22 -13.91 -4.73
CA LYS A 89 38.15 -14.43 -3.71
C LYS A 89 38.39 -15.94 -3.82
N LEU A 90 37.42 -16.69 -4.33
CA LEU A 90 37.54 -18.14 -4.51
C LEU A 90 38.31 -18.46 -5.79
N HIS A 91 38.95 -19.62 -5.79
CA HIS A 91 39.57 -20.17 -6.99
C HIS A 91 38.55 -21.04 -7.72
N PHE A 92 38.37 -20.78 -9.01
CA PHE A 92 37.59 -21.59 -9.94
C PHE A 92 38.52 -22.04 -11.06
N GLU A 93 38.43 -23.32 -11.43
CA GLU A 93 39.27 -23.90 -12.48
C GLU A 93 38.82 -23.41 -13.87
N ASP A 94 37.51 -23.22 -14.05
CA ASP A 94 36.92 -22.76 -15.31
C ASP A 94 35.58 -22.04 -15.13
N ASN A 95 35.03 -21.54 -16.25
CA ASN A 95 33.74 -20.86 -16.29
C ASN A 95 32.55 -21.77 -15.92
N ALA A 96 32.66 -23.09 -16.08
CA ALA A 96 31.58 -24.01 -15.72
C ALA A 96 31.45 -24.13 -14.19
N GLU A 97 32.56 -24.15 -13.45
CA GLU A 97 32.52 -24.11 -11.99
C GLU A 97 31.91 -22.80 -11.45
N ILE A 98 32.14 -21.67 -12.13
CA ILE A 98 31.49 -20.39 -11.81
C ILE A 98 29.98 -20.50 -12.02
N ILE A 99 29.53 -21.05 -13.16
CA ILE A 99 28.10 -21.25 -13.45
C ILE A 99 27.45 -22.16 -12.40
N ASP A 100 28.10 -23.26 -12.02
CA ASP A 100 27.63 -24.18 -10.99
C ASP A 100 27.52 -23.49 -9.62
N TYR A 101 28.50 -22.64 -9.28
CA TYR A 101 28.44 -21.82 -8.07
C TYR A 101 27.27 -20.82 -8.11
N LEU A 102 26.99 -20.20 -9.25
CA LEU A 102 25.87 -19.28 -9.43
C LEU A 102 24.51 -20.00 -9.41
N ALA A 103 24.44 -21.30 -9.74
CA ALA A 103 23.19 -22.05 -9.80
C ALA A 103 22.42 -22.07 -8.47
N GLN A 104 23.10 -21.95 -7.33
CA GLN A 104 22.45 -21.84 -6.02
C GLN A 104 21.60 -20.57 -5.84
N SER A 105 21.77 -19.57 -6.71
CA SER A 105 21.02 -18.32 -6.67
C SER A 105 19.69 -18.38 -7.44
N VAL A 106 19.53 -19.35 -8.35
CA VAL A 106 18.34 -19.51 -9.18
C VAL A 106 17.14 -19.85 -8.30
N GLY A 107 16.05 -19.11 -8.46
CA GLY A 107 14.83 -19.28 -7.66
C GLY A 107 14.97 -18.91 -6.18
N ARG A 108 16.10 -18.35 -5.74
CA ARG A 108 16.30 -17.98 -4.33
C ARG A 108 15.43 -16.82 -3.89
N TYR A 109 15.21 -15.85 -4.77
CA TYR A 109 14.36 -14.68 -4.52
C TYR A 109 13.37 -14.50 -5.66
N ASP A 110 12.10 -14.32 -5.32
CA ASP A 110 11.01 -14.16 -6.29
C ASP A 110 11.20 -12.95 -7.23
N LEU A 111 11.88 -11.90 -6.76
CA LEU A 111 12.18 -10.70 -7.54
C LEU A 111 13.28 -10.90 -8.59
N ILE A 112 14.14 -11.92 -8.42
CA ILE A 112 15.23 -12.26 -9.36
C ILE A 112 15.23 -13.77 -9.63
N PRO A 113 14.17 -14.31 -10.26
CA PRO A 113 13.97 -15.75 -10.37
C PRO A 113 15.07 -16.47 -11.17
N THR A 114 15.75 -15.74 -12.07
CA THR A 114 16.87 -16.25 -12.87
C THR A 114 18.18 -16.33 -12.09
N GLY A 115 18.24 -15.79 -10.87
CA GLY A 115 19.45 -15.75 -10.06
C GLY A 115 20.47 -14.71 -10.53
N ALA A 116 21.70 -14.87 -10.05
CA ALA A 116 22.85 -14.05 -10.38
C ALA A 116 23.53 -14.57 -11.66
N TYR A 117 24.01 -13.64 -12.49
CA TYR A 117 24.82 -13.89 -13.67
C TYR A 117 26.06 -13.01 -13.64
N ILE A 118 27.09 -13.40 -14.39
CA ILE A 118 28.35 -12.65 -14.48
C ILE A 118 28.64 -12.33 -15.94
N GLY A 119 29.02 -11.08 -16.20
CA GLY A 119 29.63 -10.67 -17.44
C GLY A 119 31.14 -10.55 -17.28
N THR A 120 31.91 -11.11 -18.20
CA THR A 120 33.37 -10.96 -18.20
C THR A 120 33.81 -9.81 -19.11
N ASN A 121 35.05 -9.40 -18.96
CA ASN A 121 35.69 -8.42 -19.85
C ASN A 121 36.01 -8.98 -21.26
N THR A 122 35.85 -10.29 -21.46
CA THR A 122 35.99 -10.99 -22.75
C THR A 122 34.66 -11.19 -23.47
N ASP A 123 33.63 -10.46 -23.04
CA ASP A 123 32.25 -10.54 -23.52
C ASP A 123 31.53 -11.87 -23.26
N GLU A 124 32.04 -12.70 -22.34
CA GLU A 124 31.36 -13.92 -21.94
C GLU A 124 30.23 -13.61 -20.95
N PHE A 125 29.11 -14.32 -21.13
CA PHE A 125 27.95 -14.22 -20.25
C PHE A 125 27.76 -15.56 -19.53
N LEU A 126 28.01 -15.56 -18.22
CA LEU A 126 27.91 -16.72 -17.35
C LEU A 126 26.55 -16.68 -16.65
N ASP A 127 25.62 -17.52 -17.09
CA ASP A 127 24.25 -17.57 -16.57
C ASP A 127 23.82 -18.98 -16.20
N PRO A 128 23.40 -19.22 -14.94
CA PRO A 128 22.86 -20.51 -14.52
C PRO A 128 21.40 -20.73 -14.92
N SER A 129 20.68 -19.71 -15.38
CA SER A 129 19.24 -19.84 -15.71
C SER A 129 18.98 -20.62 -17.00
N GLY A 130 20.04 -20.86 -17.80
CA GLY A 130 19.97 -21.54 -19.08
C GLY A 130 19.68 -20.60 -20.26
N TRP A 131 19.75 -19.28 -20.05
CA TRP A 131 19.65 -18.33 -21.14
C TRP A 131 20.98 -18.27 -21.89
N VAL A 132 20.89 -18.38 -23.22
CA VAL A 132 22.04 -18.31 -24.12
C VAL A 132 21.92 -17.03 -24.95
N PRO A 133 22.87 -16.08 -24.85
CA PRO A 133 22.86 -14.87 -25.66
C PRO A 133 23.01 -15.17 -27.16
N GLY A 134 22.43 -14.30 -28.00
CA GLY A 134 22.69 -14.32 -29.45
C GLY A 134 24.10 -13.83 -29.80
N GLU A 135 24.53 -14.07 -31.04
CA GLU A 135 25.88 -13.70 -31.53
C GLU A 135 26.16 -12.18 -31.48
N ASP A 136 25.12 -11.34 -31.45
CA ASP A 136 25.20 -9.89 -31.36
C ASP A 136 25.22 -9.36 -29.92
N TYR A 137 25.21 -10.25 -28.92
CA TYR A 137 25.16 -9.85 -27.52
C TYR A 137 26.58 -9.55 -26.98
N VAL A 138 26.95 -8.27 -27.04
CA VAL A 138 28.20 -7.78 -26.45
C VAL A 138 27.96 -7.36 -25.01
N VAL A 139 28.48 -8.14 -24.05
CA VAL A 139 28.29 -7.91 -22.60
C VAL A 139 28.84 -6.57 -22.15
N THR A 140 30.02 -6.20 -22.65
CA THR A 140 30.72 -4.97 -22.27
C THR A 140 30.00 -3.69 -22.72
N GLU A 141 29.08 -3.79 -23.69
CA GLU A 141 28.22 -2.69 -24.12
C GLU A 141 26.93 -2.55 -23.28
N LYS A 142 26.63 -3.53 -22.42
CA LYS A 142 25.40 -3.48 -21.62
C LYS A 142 25.52 -2.45 -20.50
N LYS A 143 24.46 -1.66 -20.31
CA LYS A 143 24.40 -0.63 -19.27
C LYS A 143 24.67 -1.17 -17.87
N TRP A 144 24.15 -2.36 -17.55
CA TRP A 144 24.37 -2.99 -16.25
C TRP A 144 25.85 -3.33 -16.03
N TYR A 145 26.55 -3.79 -17.07
CA TYR A 145 27.98 -4.09 -17.01
C TYR A 145 28.79 -2.81 -16.82
N GLN A 146 28.55 -1.81 -17.68
CA GLN A 146 29.22 -0.50 -17.62
C GLN A 146 29.01 0.22 -16.29
N GLN A 147 27.82 0.08 -15.71
CA GLN A 147 27.52 0.60 -14.38
C GLN A 147 28.23 -0.21 -13.30
N GLY A 148 28.10 -1.54 -13.33
CA GLY A 148 28.65 -2.45 -12.33
C GLY A 148 30.17 -2.31 -12.15
N ILE A 149 30.93 -2.21 -13.25
CA ILE A 149 32.39 -2.01 -13.18
C ILE A 149 32.81 -0.64 -12.63
N GLY A 150 31.90 0.34 -12.64
CA GLY A 150 32.12 1.68 -12.12
C GLY A 150 31.79 1.86 -10.64
N TYR A 151 31.15 0.86 -10.02
CA TYR A 151 30.84 0.84 -8.60
C TYR A 151 31.89 0.03 -7.85
N ASP A 152 32.59 0.66 -6.92
CA ASP A 152 33.48 -0.02 -5.98
C ASP A 152 32.75 -0.36 -4.68
N ASN A 153 33.37 -1.20 -3.85
CA ASN A 153 32.89 -1.62 -2.54
C ASN A 153 32.43 -0.46 -1.64
N THR A 154 32.90 0.78 -1.85
CA THR A 154 32.43 1.92 -1.05
C THR A 154 30.95 2.22 -1.24
N TRP A 155 30.35 1.89 -2.39
CA TRP A 155 28.92 2.09 -2.63
C TRP A 155 28.01 1.04 -1.98
N PHE A 156 28.59 -0.07 -1.52
CA PHE A 156 27.84 -1.26 -1.09
C PHE A 156 27.72 -1.41 0.43
N TYR A 157 28.58 -0.76 1.21
CA TYR A 157 28.65 -0.89 2.69
C TYR A 157 28.06 0.31 3.47
N TYR A 158 27.45 1.33 2.83
CA TYR A 158 26.93 2.53 3.52
C TYR A 158 25.51 2.43 4.09
N TYR A 159 24.90 1.24 4.12
CA TYR A 159 23.56 1.04 4.69
C TYR A 159 23.57 0.29 6.03
N ASP A 160 24.58 0.57 6.88
CA ASP A 160 24.50 0.36 8.33
C ASP A 160 24.03 1.65 9.03
#